data_AF-A0A831XQP6-F1
#
_entry.id   AF-A0A831XQP6-F1
#
_cell.length_a   1.000
_cell.length_b   1.000
_cell.length_c   1.000
_cell.angle_alpha   90.00
_cell.angle_beta   90.00
_cell.angle_gamma   90.00
#
_symmetry.space_group_name_H-M   'P 1'
#
loop_
_entity.id
_entity.type
_entity.pdbx_description
1 polymer ?
#
loop_
_entity_poly.entity_id
_entity_poly.type
_entity_poly.pdbx_seq_one_letter_code
_entity_poly.pdbx_strand_id
1 'polypeptide(L)'
;MEYGNNSMTVAQVRQEASTVFLAKVFNWMAVGLGLTGITAFVTAQSALAPLIMGTPLIFVLMIAAIGLPIYLQVRINKLEAGRATGFFVAYSVVMGLFLSSIFLMYTATSIAATFFITSGMFGAMAVYGLVTKRDLSGMGSFMFMGLIGI
;
A
#
# COMPACT_ATOMS: atom_id res chain seq x y z
N MET A 1 -29.68 33.90 21.53
CA MET A 1 -28.68 32.81 21.58
C MET A 1 -29.01 31.91 20.41
N GLU A 2 -28.32 32.11 19.29
CA GLU A 2 -28.56 31.39 18.05
C GLU A 2 -27.97 29.99 18.19
N TYR A 3 -28.81 29.00 18.50
CA TYR A 3 -28.43 27.60 18.34
C TYR A 3 -28.36 27.34 16.83
N GLY A 4 -27.17 27.56 16.26
CA GLY A 4 -26.86 27.26 14.87
C GLY A 4 -27.14 25.79 14.57
N ASN A 5 -28.26 25.56 13.88
CA ASN A 5 -28.70 24.28 13.40
C ASN A 5 -27.76 23.82 12.28
N ASN A 6 -26.61 23.24 12.63
CA ASN A 6 -25.74 22.52 11.70
C ASN A 6 -26.40 21.18 11.33
N SER A 7 -27.55 21.22 10.68
CA SER A 7 -28.11 20.07 9.99
C SER A 7 -27.27 19.84 8.74
N MET A 8 -26.17 19.10 8.88
CA MET A 8 -25.41 18.61 7.73
C MET A 8 -26.38 17.88 6.80
N THR A 9 -26.42 18.29 5.54
CA THR A 9 -27.22 17.60 4.52
C THR A 9 -26.72 16.15 4.42
N VAL A 10 -27.61 15.18 4.20
CA VAL A 10 -27.26 13.74 4.07
C VAL A 10 -26.09 13.51 3.09
N ALA A 11 -25.99 14.33 2.04
CA ALA A 11 -24.88 14.31 1.09
C ALA A 11 -23.52 14.69 1.73
N GLN A 12 -23.50 15.72 2.58
CA GLN A 12 -22.30 16.19 3.27
C GLN A 12 -21.78 15.13 4.26
N VAL A 13 -22.70 14.48 5.00
CA VAL A 13 -22.35 13.39 5.93
C VAL A 13 -21.74 12.18 5.21
N ARG A 14 -22.30 11.79 4.05
CA ARG A 14 -21.75 10.69 3.23
C ARG A 14 -20.36 11.01 2.70
N GLN A 15 -20.15 12.24 2.25
CA GLN A 15 -18.85 12.70 1.75
C GLN A 15 -17.81 12.67 2.87
N GLU A 16 -18.11 13.21 4.04
CA GLU A 16 -17.20 13.20 5.19
C GLU A 16 -16.86 11.76 5.64
N ALA A 17 -17.85 10.87 5.70
CA ALA A 17 -17.62 9.46 6.01
C ALA A 17 -16.69 8.78 4.98
N SER A 18 -16.84 9.09 3.69
CA SER A 18 -15.98 8.56 2.64
C SER A 18 -14.53 9.05 2.75
N THR A 19 -14.33 10.34 3.07
CA THR A 19 -13.00 10.93 3.28
C THR A 19 -12.30 10.31 4.49
N VAL A 20 -13.02 10.16 5.61
CA VAL A 20 -12.48 9.52 6.82
C VAL A 20 -12.11 8.06 6.56
N PHE A 21 -12.94 7.33 5.80
CA PHE A 21 -12.65 5.97 5.41
C PHE A 21 -11.38 5.89 4.53
N LEU A 22 -11.29 6.73 3.50
CA LEU A 22 -10.14 6.75 2.59
C LEU A 22 -8.85 7.13 3.30
N ALA A 23 -8.89 8.11 4.20
CA ALA A 23 -7.74 8.48 5.03
C ALA A 23 -7.25 7.31 5.90
N LYS A 24 -8.16 6.52 6.48
CA LYS A 24 -7.79 5.31 7.22
C LYS A 24 -7.14 4.26 6.32
N VAL A 25 -7.66 4.07 5.11
CA VAL A 25 -7.08 3.13 4.13
C VAL A 25 -5.67 3.55 3.75
N PHE A 26 -5.46 4.82 3.39
CA PHE A 26 -4.14 5.33 3.04
C PHE A 26 -3.13 5.25 4.18
N ASN A 27 -3.55 5.51 5.42
CA ASN A 27 -2.69 5.31 6.59
C ASN A 27 -2.26 3.84 6.74
N TRP A 28 -3.20 2.89 6.59
CA TRP A 28 -2.87 1.46 6.62
C TRP A 28 -1.91 1.04 5.50
N MET A 29 -2.09 1.58 4.30
CA MET A 29 -1.17 1.33 3.18
C MET A 29 0.22 1.90 3.43
N ALA A 30 0.32 3.10 4.00
CA ALA A 30 1.59 3.72 4.37
C ALA A 30 2.34 2.88 5.42
N VAL A 31 1.63 2.35 6.43
CA VAL A 31 2.21 1.43 7.42
C VAL A 31 2.70 0.14 6.76
N GLY A 32 1.90 -0.47 5.87
CA GLY A 32 2.30 -1.67 5.14
C GLY A 32 3.51 -1.45 4.24
N LEU A 33 3.58 -0.31 3.54
CA LEU A 33 4.74 0.08 2.73
C LEU A 33 6.00 0.24 3.58
N GLY A 34 5.91 0.96 4.70
CA GLY A 34 7.01 1.13 5.64
C GLY A 34 7.50 -0.20 6.21
N LEU A 35 6.59 -1.08 6.63
CA LEU A 35 6.91 -2.41 7.13
C LEU A 35 7.60 -3.27 6.06
N THR A 36 7.13 -3.20 4.81
CA THR A 36 7.74 -3.90 3.66
C THR A 36 9.17 -3.44 3.45
N GLY A 37 9.41 -2.12 3.43
CA GLY A 37 10.75 -1.54 3.26
C GLY A 37 11.71 -1.91 4.40
N ILE A 38 11.26 -1.83 5.65
CA ILE A 38 12.05 -2.23 6.83
C ILE A 38 12.40 -3.72 6.73
N THR A 39 11.42 -4.57 6.44
CA THR A 39 11.64 -6.01 6.33
C THR A 39 12.64 -6.32 5.22
N ALA A 40 12.52 -5.68 4.05
CA ALA A 40 13.47 -5.87 2.95
C ALA A 40 14.89 -5.47 3.34
N PHE A 41 15.05 -4.31 3.99
CA PHE A 41 16.35 -3.80 4.42
C PHE A 41 17.02 -4.66 5.51
N VAL A 42 16.26 -5.10 6.51
CA VAL A 42 16.77 -5.98 7.57
C VAL A 42 17.15 -7.34 6.99
N THR A 43 16.32 -7.89 6.09
CA THR A 43 16.57 -9.18 5.46
C THR A 43 17.84 -9.14 4.62
N ALA A 44 18.02 -8.09 3.82
CA ALA A 44 19.18 -7.90 2.95
C ALA A 44 20.52 -7.86 3.71
N GLN A 45 20.51 -7.37 4.96
CA GLN A 45 21.72 -7.29 5.80
C GLN A 45 21.95 -8.54 6.68
N SER A 46 20.99 -9.46 6.71
CA SER A 46 21.04 -10.64 7.55
C SER A 46 21.49 -11.88 6.78
N ALA A 47 21.81 -12.95 7.52
CA ALA A 47 22.08 -14.27 6.93
C ALA A 47 20.88 -14.89 6.19
N LEU A 48 19.68 -14.28 6.29
CA LEU A 48 18.50 -14.73 5.56
C LEU A 48 18.59 -14.42 4.06
N ALA A 49 19.30 -13.37 3.65
CA ALA A 49 19.44 -13.02 2.24
C ALA A 49 20.06 -14.15 1.39
N PRO A 50 21.24 -14.71 1.72
CA PRO A 50 21.81 -15.84 0.98
C PRO A 50 20.98 -17.12 1.13
N LEU A 51 20.28 -17.33 2.26
CA LEU A 51 19.39 -18.48 2.43
C LEU A 51 18.20 -18.42 1.48
N ILE A 52 17.53 -17.27 1.39
CA ILE A 52 16.37 -17.07 0.52
C ILE A 52 16.76 -17.25 -0.94
N MET A 53 17.93 -16.75 -1.33
CA MET A 53 18.36 -16.71 -2.74
C MET A 53 19.13 -17.96 -3.18
N GLY A 54 19.79 -18.65 -2.25
CA GLY A 54 20.49 -19.90 -2.51
C GLY A 54 19.59 -21.15 -2.43
N THR A 55 18.33 -21.00 -2.04
CA THR A 55 17.38 -22.12 -1.89
C THR A 55 16.10 -21.89 -2.70
N PRO A 56 15.27 -22.93 -2.94
CA PRO A 56 13.96 -22.78 -3.57
C PRO A 56 12.95 -21.91 -2.77
N LEU A 57 13.35 -21.39 -1.61
CA LEU A 57 12.49 -20.55 -0.76
C LEU A 57 12.02 -19.28 -1.47
N ILE A 58 12.80 -18.74 -2.40
CA ILE A 58 12.36 -17.58 -3.21
C ILE A 58 11.11 -17.87 -4.04
N PHE A 59 10.93 -19.09 -4.55
CA PHE A 59 9.72 -19.48 -5.27
C PHE A 59 8.52 -19.56 -4.33
N VAL A 60 8.72 -20.04 -3.10
CA VAL A 60 7.67 -20.07 -2.08
C VAL A 60 7.25 -18.65 -1.71
N LEU A 61 8.21 -17.74 -1.51
CA LEU A 61 7.94 -16.33 -1.24
C LEU A 61 7.22 -15.65 -2.41
N MET A 62 7.59 -15.96 -3.65
CA MET A 62 6.93 -15.45 -4.85
C MET A 62 5.46 -15.90 -4.93
N ILE A 63 5.21 -17.20 -4.73
CA ILE A 63 3.84 -17.73 -4.70
C ILE A 63 3.05 -17.11 -3.56
N ALA A 64 3.65 -16.95 -2.37
CA ALA A 64 3.00 -16.33 -1.23
C ALA A 64 2.70 -14.83 -1.48
N ALA A 65 3.61 -14.09 -2.10
CA ALA A 65 3.44 -12.67 -2.42
C ALA A 65 2.25 -12.43 -3.36
N ILE A 66 1.95 -13.37 -4.27
CA ILE A 66 0.80 -13.28 -5.18
C ILE A 66 -0.45 -13.90 -4.55
N GLY A 67 -0.30 -15.07 -3.91
CA GLY A 67 -1.42 -15.86 -3.40
C GLY A 67 -2.10 -15.25 -2.18
N LEU A 68 -1.34 -14.62 -1.28
CA LEU A 68 -1.89 -14.03 -0.05
C LEU A 68 -2.87 -12.87 -0.30
N PRO A 69 -2.57 -11.87 -1.16
CA PRO A 69 -3.55 -10.82 -1.47
C PRO A 69 -4.76 -11.36 -2.24
N ILE A 70 -4.60 -12.39 -3.09
CA ILE A 70 -5.73 -13.05 -3.76
C ILE A 70 -6.63 -13.73 -2.73
N TYR A 71 -6.04 -14.48 -1.79
CA TYR A 71 -6.78 -15.10 -0.70
C TYR A 71 -7.58 -14.08 0.11
N LEU A 72 -6.94 -12.94 0.42
CA LEU A 72 -7.59 -11.85 1.13
C LEU A 72 -8.76 -11.28 0.37
N GLN A 73 -8.60 -10.98 -0.92
CA GLN A 73 -9.69 -10.48 -1.76
C GLN A 73 -10.88 -11.45 -1.81
N VAL A 74 -10.63 -12.75 -1.96
CA VAL A 74 -11.70 -13.77 -2.04
C VAL A 74 -12.42 -13.96 -0.69
N ARG A 75 -11.70 -13.80 0.42
CA ARG A 75 -12.24 -14.10 1.77
C ARG A 75 -12.56 -12.87 2.61
N ILE A 76 -12.33 -11.66 2.13
CA ILE A 76 -12.48 -10.43 2.93
C ILE A 76 -13.86 -10.30 3.57
N ASN A 77 -14.93 -10.70 2.86
CA ASN A 77 -16.32 -10.63 3.36
C ASN A 77 -16.62 -11.64 4.48
N LYS A 78 -15.76 -12.64 4.68
CA LYS A 78 -15.90 -13.71 5.69
C LYS A 78 -14.88 -13.59 6.81
N LEU A 79 -13.91 -12.68 6.70
CA LEU A 79 -12.86 -12.50 7.68
C LEU A 79 -13.25 -11.41 8.68
N GLU A 80 -13.02 -11.70 9.96
CA GLU A 80 -13.08 -10.66 11.00
C GLU A 80 -11.95 -9.64 10.76
N ALA A 81 -12.21 -8.37 11.10
CA ALA A 81 -11.29 -7.27 10.84
C ALA A 81 -9.86 -7.53 11.36
N GLY A 82 -9.74 -8.06 12.58
CA GLY A 82 -8.42 -8.37 13.17
C GLY A 82 -7.64 -9.44 12.39
N ARG A 83 -8.32 -10.46 11.86
CA ARG A 83 -7.69 -11.49 11.03
C ARG A 83 -7.23 -10.92 9.69
N ALA A 84 -8.06 -10.08 9.05
CA ALA A 84 -7.70 -9.41 7.81
C ALA A 84 -6.45 -8.52 7.99
N THR A 85 -6.38 -7.76 9.09
CA THR A 85 -5.18 -6.98 9.44
C THR A 85 -3.95 -7.87 9.65
N GLY A 86 -4.09 -8.99 10.38
CA GLY A 86 -2.98 -9.93 10.58
C GLY A 86 -2.43 -10.48 9.28
N PHE A 87 -3.30 -10.86 8.34
CA PHE A 87 -2.88 -11.29 7.00
C PHE A 87 -2.26 -10.16 6.17
N PHE A 88 -2.75 -8.93 6.29
CA PHE A 88 -2.15 -7.77 5.63
C PHE A 88 -0.71 -7.52 6.12
N VAL A 89 -0.50 -7.59 7.44
CA VAL A 89 0.84 -7.47 8.04
C VAL A 89 1.75 -8.62 7.58
N ALA A 90 1.25 -9.86 7.59
CA ALA A 90 1.99 -11.01 7.08
C ALA A 90 2.35 -10.82 5.60
N TYR A 91 1.44 -10.28 4.79
CA TYR A 91 1.70 -9.94 3.39
C TYR A 91 2.80 -8.90 3.24
N SER A 92 2.79 -7.82 4.01
CA SER A 92 3.86 -6.81 3.99
C SER A 92 5.23 -7.41 4.33
N VAL A 93 5.30 -8.33 5.30
CA VAL A 93 6.55 -9.03 5.66
C VAL A 93 7.00 -9.95 4.52
N VAL A 94 6.11 -10.79 3.98
CA VAL A 94 6.42 -11.70 2.86
C VAL A 94 6.91 -10.90 1.65
N MET A 95 6.23 -9.79 1.32
CA MET A 95 6.63 -8.91 0.22
C MET A 95 8.01 -8.30 0.49
N GLY A 96 8.32 -7.90 1.71
CA GLY A 96 9.64 -7.38 2.08
C GLY A 96 10.74 -8.43 1.96
N LEU A 97 10.49 -9.66 2.42
CA LEU A 97 11.41 -10.80 2.24
C LEU A 97 11.65 -11.11 0.76
N PHE A 98 10.62 -11.01 -0.08
CA PHE A 98 10.76 -11.20 -1.52
C PHE A 98 11.58 -10.07 -2.17
N LEU A 99 11.28 -8.81 -1.81
CA LEU A 99 11.96 -7.62 -2.33
C LEU A 99 13.40 -7.45 -1.82
N SER A 100 13.83 -8.14 -0.76
CA SER A 100 15.23 -8.07 -0.32
C SER A 100 16.21 -8.54 -1.40
N SER A 101 15.74 -9.33 -2.37
CA SER A 101 16.49 -9.75 -3.56
C SER A 101 17.06 -8.59 -4.38
N ILE A 102 16.36 -7.44 -4.43
CA ILE A 102 16.80 -6.29 -5.23
C ILE A 102 18.07 -5.65 -4.68
N PHE A 103 18.35 -5.81 -3.37
CA PHE A 103 19.56 -5.28 -2.73
C PHE A 103 20.85 -5.97 -3.19
N LEU A 104 20.76 -7.12 -3.87
CA LEU A 104 21.93 -7.77 -4.47
C LEU A 104 22.27 -7.22 -5.87
N MET A 105 21.28 -6.66 -6.57
CA MET A 105 21.45 -6.18 -7.93
C MET A 105 21.66 -4.67 -8.00
N TYR A 106 21.05 -3.92 -7.09
CA TYR A 106 21.07 -2.46 -7.08
C TYR A 106 21.78 -1.89 -5.85
N THR A 107 22.30 -0.68 -5.98
CA THR A 107 22.96 0.02 -4.87
C THR A 107 21.96 0.48 -3.82
N ALA A 108 22.38 0.50 -2.55
CA ALA A 108 21.56 1.00 -1.45
C ALA A 108 21.06 2.44 -1.71
N THR A 109 21.89 3.29 -2.31
CA THR A 109 21.51 4.67 -2.69
C THR A 109 20.37 4.68 -3.70
N SER A 110 20.42 3.85 -4.74
CA SER A 110 19.37 3.76 -5.77
C SER A 110 18.05 3.26 -5.17
N ILE A 111 18.12 2.23 -4.33
CA ILE A 111 16.95 1.65 -3.66
C ILE A 111 16.31 2.66 -2.71
N ALA A 112 17.11 3.31 -1.86
CA ALA A 112 16.64 4.32 -0.92
C ALA A 112 15.99 5.49 -1.66
N ALA A 113 16.66 6.03 -2.70
CA ALA A 113 16.11 7.10 -3.52
C ALA A 113 14.76 6.71 -4.14
N THR A 114 14.68 5.53 -4.75
CA THR A 114 13.45 5.03 -5.37
C THR A 114 12.33 4.87 -4.33
N PHE A 115 12.63 4.30 -3.16
CA PHE A 115 11.66 4.11 -2.09
C PHE A 115 11.12 5.45 -1.57
N PHE A 116 11.99 6.42 -1.26
CA PHE A 116 11.56 7.72 -0.73
C PHE A 116 10.84 8.58 -1.76
N ILE A 117 11.26 8.54 -3.04
CA ILE A 117 10.56 9.24 -4.12
C ILE A 117 9.16 8.67 -4.32
N THR A 118 9.03 7.34 -4.41
CA THR A 118 7.73 6.68 -4.66
C THR A 118 6.78 6.77 -3.47
N SER A 119 7.28 6.55 -2.24
CA SER A 119 6.49 6.72 -1.02
C SER A 119 6.08 8.18 -0.79
N GLY A 120 6.98 9.12 -1.07
CA GLY A 120 6.68 10.55 -1.03
C GLY A 120 5.62 10.95 -2.05
N MET A 121 5.71 10.42 -3.28
CA MET A 121 4.70 10.62 -4.32
C MET A 121 3.35 10.03 -3.92
N PHE A 122 3.32 8.81 -3.39
CA PHE A 122 2.11 8.19 -2.85
C PHE A 122 1.48 9.07 -1.76
N GLY A 123 2.28 9.54 -0.79
CA GLY A 123 1.80 10.42 0.28
C GLY A 123 1.26 11.75 -0.24
N ALA A 124 1.98 12.40 -1.15
CA ALA A 124 1.55 13.65 -1.77
C ALA A 124 0.23 13.49 -2.54
N MET A 125 0.08 12.41 -3.31
CA MET A 125 -1.14 12.10 -4.06
C MET A 125 -2.29 11.68 -3.14
N ALA A 126 -2.02 10.96 -2.05
CA ALA A 126 -3.02 10.62 -1.04
C ALA A 126 -3.58 11.88 -0.38
N VAL A 127 -2.71 12.83 0.01
CA VAL A 127 -3.14 14.13 0.54
C VAL A 127 -3.93 14.89 -0.52
N TYR A 128 -3.43 14.98 -1.75
CA TYR A 128 -4.12 15.67 -2.85
C TYR A 128 -5.53 15.11 -3.10
N GLY A 129 -5.68 13.78 -3.12
CA GLY A 129 -6.98 13.11 -3.30
C GLY A 129 -7.96 13.35 -2.14
N LEU A 130 -7.48 13.60 -0.93
CA LEU A 130 -8.32 13.89 0.24
C LEU A 130 -8.73 15.38 0.34
N VAL A 131 -7.89 16.30 -0.15
CA VAL A 131 -8.13 17.75 -0.02
C VAL A 131 -8.75 18.39 -1.27
N THR A 132 -8.59 17.78 -2.44
CA THR A 132 -9.08 18.38 -3.69
C THR A 132 -10.60 18.33 -3.78
N LYS A 133 -11.18 19.43 -4.28
CA LYS A 133 -12.62 19.55 -4.58
C LYS A 133 -12.93 19.35 -6.06
N ARG A 134 -11.90 19.16 -6.89
CA ARG A 134 -12.08 18.91 -8.33
C ARG A 134 -12.59 17.50 -8.54
N ASP A 135 -13.58 17.37 -9.42
CA ASP A 135 -13.96 16.07 -9.95
C ASP A 135 -12.85 15.57 -10.89
N LEU A 136 -12.21 14.48 -10.50
CA LEU A 136 -11.10 13.85 -11.22
C LEU A 136 -11.59 12.78 -12.22
N SER A 137 -12.89 12.52 -12.30
CA SER A 137 -13.46 11.49 -13.18
C SER A 137 -13.05 11.69 -14.65
N GLY A 138 -12.94 12.95 -15.10
CA GLY A 138 -12.47 13.29 -16.45
C GLY A 138 -10.98 12.98 -16.72
N MET A 139 -10.13 12.96 -15.68
CA MET A 139 -8.71 12.62 -15.84
C MET A 139 -8.49 11.12 -16.08
N GLY A 140 -9.43 10.27 -15.67
CA GLY A 140 -9.31 8.81 -15.81
C GLY A 140 -9.10 8.35 -17.26
N SER A 141 -9.85 8.94 -18.21
CA SER A 141 -9.71 8.61 -19.64
C SER A 141 -8.33 9.00 -20.19
N PHE A 142 -7.82 10.17 -19.78
CA PHE A 142 -6.48 10.62 -20.16
C PHE A 142 -5.38 9.72 -19.57
N MET A 143 -5.49 9.35 -18.29
CA MET A 143 -4.53 8.44 -17.64
C MET A 143 -4.58 7.03 -18.25
N PHE A 144 -5.74 6.57 -18.70
CA PHE A 144 -5.88 5.28 -19.37
C PHE A 144 -5.23 5.28 -20.76
N MET A 145 -5.39 6.36 -21.53
CA MET A 145 -4.63 6.57 -22.77
C MET A 145 -3.12 6.57 -22.50
N GLY A 146 -2.68 7.22 -21.42
CA GLY A 146 -1.28 7.20 -20.98
C GLY A 146 -0.77 5.80 -20.61
N LEU A 147 -1.58 5.01 -19.90
CA LEU A 147 -1.24 3.63 -19.52
C LEU A 147 -1.09 2.71 -20.75
N ILE A 148 -1.89 2.89 -21.80
CA ILE A 148 -1.76 2.12 -23.06
C ILE A 148 -0.53 2.58 -23.85
N GLY A 149 -0.15 3.84 -23.73
CA GLY A 149 0.97 4.44 -24.48
C GLY A 149 2.38 4.13 -23.93
N ILE A 150 2.47 3.65 -22.69
CA ILE A 150 3.71 3.17 -22.04
C ILE A 150 3.80 1.66 -22.19
#